data_AF-A0A0C2D5F6-F1
#
_entry.id   AF-A0A0C2D5F6-F1
#
_cell.length_a   1.000
_cell.length_b   1.000
_cell.length_c   1.000
_cell.angle_alpha   90.00
_cell.angle_beta   90.00
_cell.angle_gamma   90.00
#
_symmetry.space_group_name_H-M   'P 1'
#
loop_
_entity.id
_entity.type
_entity.pdbx_description
1 polymer ?
#
loop_
_entity_poly.entity_id
_entity_poly.type
_entity_poly.pdbx_seq_one_letter_code
_entity_poly.pdbx_strand_id
1 'polypeptide(L)'
;MLAVTIGALTGCDFFQELENLPEAGEDESGEGDGTAGTGDTGDAGETGGEPCDVLDEFCSDQDTLHSCDLATGELLTYPCATVCGSANLLNFTCTPTATFQHGCWCVNPGDIKLDTCLQLDTCVNECGDPDSTCAGQCFTRTDAQTVRLLGALYSCADRACDEICASSPADCGSCLIAAKAGLWGDCGVAREVCDADQNDEPSWP
;
A
#
# COMPACT_ATOMS: atom_id res chain seq x y z
N MET A 1 -34.86 -28.98 12.01
CA MET A 1 -33.82 -28.15 12.65
C MET A 1 -32.49 -28.82 12.39
N LEU A 2 -31.70 -28.26 11.48
CA LEU A 2 -30.40 -28.80 11.09
C LEU A 2 -29.33 -28.09 11.93
N ALA A 3 -28.53 -28.86 12.67
CA ALA A 3 -27.36 -28.38 13.36
C ALA A 3 -26.21 -28.25 12.36
N VAL A 4 -25.53 -27.10 12.32
CA VAL A 4 -24.28 -26.94 11.58
C VAL A 4 -23.16 -26.90 12.62
N THR A 5 -22.38 -27.98 12.60
CA THR A 5 -21.11 -28.18 13.30
C THR A 5 -20.06 -27.22 12.74
N ILE A 6 -19.45 -26.42 13.62
CA ILE A 6 -18.23 -25.66 13.33
C ILE A 6 -17.07 -26.66 13.34
N GLY A 7 -16.59 -27.02 12.16
CA GLY A 7 -15.38 -27.80 11.97
C GLY A 7 -14.15 -26.92 12.08
N ALA A 8 -13.29 -27.23 13.03
CA ALA A 8 -11.92 -26.72 13.08
C ALA A 8 -11.12 -27.25 11.88
N LEU A 9 -10.42 -26.37 11.18
CA LEU A 9 -9.30 -26.68 10.27
C LEU A 9 -8.10 -25.92 10.84
N THR A 10 -7.17 -26.57 11.57
CA THR A 10 -5.91 -27.14 11.01
C THR A 10 -5.33 -26.18 9.97
N GLY A 11 -4.35 -25.35 10.31
CA GLY A 11 -2.98 -25.78 10.57
C GLY A 11 -2.18 -25.63 9.26
N CYS A 12 -1.15 -24.79 9.29
CA CYS A 12 -0.30 -24.36 8.19
C CYS A 12 0.25 -25.53 7.36
N ASP A 13 0.05 -25.52 6.03
CA ASP A 13 0.74 -26.44 5.10
C ASP A 13 0.81 -25.92 3.64
N PHE A 14 0.96 -24.60 3.44
CA PHE A 14 1.11 -24.02 2.09
C PHE A 14 2.58 -23.93 1.63
N PHE A 15 3.56 -24.16 2.51
CA PHE A 15 4.97 -23.87 2.26
C PHE A 15 5.80 -25.04 1.68
N GLN A 16 5.19 -26.12 1.19
CA GLN A 16 5.93 -27.31 0.75
C GLN A 16 5.95 -27.58 -0.77
N GLU A 17 5.32 -26.74 -1.60
CA GLU A 17 5.17 -27.06 -3.04
C GLU A 17 6.05 -26.26 -4.01
N LEU A 18 6.97 -25.42 -3.53
CA LEU A 18 7.90 -24.66 -4.40
C LEU A 18 9.35 -25.18 -4.42
N GLU A 19 9.71 -26.22 -3.66
CA GLU A 19 11.07 -26.79 -3.66
C GLU A 19 11.33 -27.82 -4.80
N ASN A 20 10.39 -28.05 -5.72
CA ASN A 20 10.51 -29.11 -6.75
C ASN A 20 10.24 -28.65 -8.19
N LEU A 21 10.77 -27.49 -8.60
CA LEU A 21 10.94 -27.22 -10.02
C LEU A 21 12.42 -27.39 -10.41
N PRO A 22 12.76 -28.29 -11.35
CA PRO A 22 14.14 -28.52 -11.77
C PRO A 22 14.71 -27.27 -12.47
N GLU A 23 15.96 -26.95 -12.15
CA GLU A 23 16.78 -25.95 -12.86
C GLU A 23 16.72 -26.23 -14.37
N ALA A 24 16.14 -25.30 -15.12
CA ALA A 24 16.26 -25.28 -16.58
C ALA A 24 17.63 -24.73 -16.94
N GLY A 25 18.51 -25.61 -17.42
CA GLY A 25 19.84 -25.27 -17.92
C GLY A 25 19.84 -24.48 -19.23
N GLU A 26 20.88 -23.64 -19.35
CA GLU A 26 21.83 -23.52 -20.47
C GLU A 26 21.29 -23.40 -21.92
N ASP A 27 21.42 -22.22 -22.57
CA ASP A 27 22.60 -21.85 -23.40
C ASP A 27 22.33 -20.89 -24.60
N GLU A 28 23.26 -19.93 -24.74
CA GLU A 28 23.92 -19.35 -25.93
C GLU A 28 23.20 -18.61 -27.10
N SER A 29 23.61 -17.33 -27.24
CA SER A 29 24.14 -16.64 -28.44
C SER A 29 23.22 -16.18 -29.61
N GLY A 30 23.48 -14.95 -30.11
CA GLY A 30 23.11 -14.53 -31.47
C GLY A 30 23.00 -13.01 -31.70
N GLU A 31 24.04 -12.39 -32.27
CA GLU A 31 24.03 -11.04 -32.87
C GLU A 31 23.30 -11.01 -34.23
N GLY A 32 22.67 -9.88 -34.59
CA GLY A 32 22.18 -9.54 -35.95
C GLY A 32 21.12 -8.43 -35.93
N ASP A 33 21.49 -7.16 -36.16
CA ASP A 33 21.50 -6.41 -37.44
C ASP A 33 20.12 -6.00 -38.01
N GLY A 34 19.87 -4.69 -37.97
CA GLY A 34 19.20 -3.85 -38.98
C GLY A 34 17.78 -4.15 -39.47
N THR A 35 16.87 -3.17 -39.35
CA THR A 35 16.24 -2.44 -40.50
C THR A 35 15.22 -1.40 -40.01
N ALA A 36 15.22 -0.24 -40.69
CA ALA A 36 14.37 0.93 -40.48
C ALA A 36 13.09 0.93 -41.35
N GLY A 37 12.11 1.75 -40.94
CA GLY A 37 10.90 2.12 -41.71
C GLY A 37 9.68 1.30 -41.28
N THR A 38 8.48 1.85 -41.05
CA THR A 38 7.80 2.96 -41.73
C THR A 38 6.65 3.41 -40.82
N GLY A 39 6.31 4.69 -40.80
CA GLY A 39 5.10 5.17 -40.14
C GLY A 39 3.84 4.68 -40.88
N ASP A 40 2.81 4.33 -40.12
CA ASP A 40 1.43 4.32 -40.62
C ASP A 40 0.49 4.91 -39.58
N THR A 41 -0.42 5.67 -40.16
CA THR A 41 -1.49 6.51 -39.67
C THR A 41 -2.55 5.76 -38.87
N GLY A 42 -2.92 6.36 -37.73
CA GLY A 42 -4.30 6.46 -37.25
C GLY A 42 -5.05 5.17 -36.96
N ASP A 43 -5.24 4.89 -35.68
CA ASP A 43 -6.51 4.34 -35.24
C ASP A 43 -7.05 5.11 -34.04
N ALA A 44 -8.22 5.68 -34.24
CA ALA A 44 -9.05 6.29 -33.22
C ALA A 44 -10.36 5.51 -33.29
N GLY A 45 -10.47 4.44 -32.51
CA GLY A 45 -11.70 3.66 -32.52
C GLY A 45 -11.65 2.27 -31.90
N GLU A 46 -11.37 2.15 -30.60
CA GLU A 46 -11.91 1.03 -29.80
C GLU A 46 -11.93 1.39 -28.31
N THR A 47 -12.97 2.10 -27.85
CA THR A 47 -13.25 2.21 -26.40
C THR A 47 -13.95 0.95 -25.91
N GLY A 48 -13.29 -0.19 -26.10
CA GLY A 48 -13.63 -1.47 -25.51
C GLY A 48 -12.35 -2.05 -24.93
N GLY A 49 -11.76 -1.34 -23.95
CA GLY A 49 -10.61 -1.85 -23.23
C GLY A 49 -10.95 -3.21 -22.62
N GLU A 50 -9.94 -4.08 -22.49
CA GLU A 50 -10.08 -5.31 -21.71
C GLU A 50 -10.67 -4.99 -20.32
N PRO A 51 -11.54 -5.87 -19.78
CA PRO A 51 -12.05 -5.68 -18.43
C PRO A 51 -10.86 -5.59 -17.49
N CYS A 52 -10.91 -4.63 -16.56
CA CYS A 52 -9.83 -4.50 -15.58
C CYS A 52 -9.67 -5.80 -14.78
N ASP A 53 -8.50 -5.96 -14.18
CA ASP A 53 -8.25 -6.96 -13.16
C ASP A 53 -7.70 -6.34 -11.87
N VAL A 54 -7.32 -7.20 -10.93
CA VAL A 54 -6.80 -6.79 -9.62
C VAL A 54 -5.41 -6.14 -9.71
N LEU A 55 -4.67 -6.41 -10.78
CA LEU A 55 -3.36 -5.79 -11.04
C LEU A 55 -3.50 -4.36 -11.58
N ASP A 56 -4.68 -4.01 -12.11
CA ASP A 56 -5.00 -2.63 -12.53
C ASP A 56 -5.42 -1.73 -11.35
N GLU A 57 -5.54 -2.27 -10.14
CA GLU A 57 -5.86 -1.47 -8.96
C GLU A 57 -4.67 -0.61 -8.54
N PHE A 58 -4.95 0.64 -8.14
CA PHE A 58 -3.90 1.54 -7.66
C PHE A 58 -4.43 2.61 -6.70
N CYS A 59 -3.52 3.16 -5.90
CA CYS A 59 -3.77 4.34 -5.08
C CYS A 59 -3.23 5.59 -5.79
N SER A 60 -4.10 6.52 -6.20
CA SER A 60 -3.61 7.77 -6.85
C SER A 60 -3.01 8.76 -5.86
N ASP A 61 -3.54 8.76 -4.63
CA ASP A 61 -3.06 9.54 -3.50
C ASP A 61 -3.45 8.83 -2.19
N GLN A 62 -3.16 9.47 -1.05
CA GLN A 62 -3.46 8.96 0.28
C GLN A 62 -4.96 8.63 0.48
N ASP A 63 -5.86 9.26 -0.27
CA ASP A 63 -7.32 9.22 -0.04
C ASP A 63 -8.13 8.59 -1.17
N THR A 64 -7.48 8.13 -2.24
CA THR A 64 -8.18 7.75 -3.46
C THR A 64 -7.71 6.39 -3.94
N LEU A 65 -8.64 5.42 -3.89
CA LEU A 65 -8.47 4.06 -4.39
C LEU A 65 -9.14 3.93 -5.76
N HIS A 66 -8.43 3.36 -6.73
CA HIS A 66 -8.99 2.84 -7.97
C HIS A 66 -8.99 1.33 -7.88
N SER A 67 -10.17 0.72 -7.89
CA SER A 67 -10.36 -0.72 -7.71
C SER A 67 -11.25 -1.28 -8.80
N CYS A 68 -10.96 -2.51 -9.24
CA CYS A 68 -11.68 -3.14 -10.33
C CYS A 68 -12.99 -3.77 -9.83
N ASP A 69 -14.12 -3.37 -10.41
CA ASP A 69 -15.38 -4.07 -10.19
C ASP A 69 -15.45 -5.35 -11.05
N LEU A 70 -15.20 -6.49 -10.41
CA LEU A 70 -15.21 -7.80 -11.06
C LEU A 70 -16.54 -8.17 -11.72
N ALA A 71 -17.66 -7.54 -11.34
CA ALA A 71 -18.96 -7.82 -11.94
C ALA A 71 -19.17 -7.07 -13.26
N THR A 72 -18.59 -5.88 -13.40
CA THR A 72 -18.76 -5.01 -14.58
C THR A 72 -17.52 -4.98 -15.47
N GLY A 73 -16.34 -5.31 -14.93
CA GLY A 73 -15.05 -5.13 -15.58
C GLY A 73 -14.61 -3.66 -15.65
N GLU A 74 -15.25 -2.78 -14.87
CA GLU A 74 -14.94 -1.35 -14.86
C GLU A 74 -14.04 -0.97 -13.67
N LEU A 75 -13.05 -0.12 -13.93
CA LEU A 75 -12.25 0.47 -12.88
C LEU A 75 -13.03 1.60 -12.20
N LEU A 76 -13.32 1.45 -10.92
CA LEU A 76 -14.11 2.38 -10.13
C LEU A 76 -13.22 3.16 -9.15
N THR A 77 -13.53 4.45 -8.97
CA THR A 77 -12.83 5.32 -8.03
C THR A 77 -13.60 5.45 -6.72
N TYR A 78 -12.92 5.18 -5.61
CA TYR A 78 -13.47 5.23 -4.26
C TYR A 78 -12.71 6.25 -3.38
N PRO A 79 -13.41 7.22 -2.77
CA PRO A 79 -12.83 8.03 -1.70
C PRO A 79 -12.66 7.18 -0.44
N CYS A 80 -11.43 7.03 0.05
CA CYS A 80 -11.12 6.22 1.23
C CYS A 80 -11.81 6.70 2.51
N ALA A 81 -12.12 7.99 2.62
CA ALA A 81 -12.95 8.52 3.70
C ALA A 81 -14.36 7.88 3.72
N THR A 82 -14.95 7.59 2.55
CA THR A 82 -16.25 6.91 2.44
C THR A 82 -16.12 5.43 2.82
N VAL A 83 -15.02 4.79 2.39
CA VAL A 83 -14.73 3.39 2.72
C VAL A 83 -14.60 3.23 4.24
N CYS A 84 -13.76 4.03 4.90
CA CYS A 84 -13.55 3.99 6.34
C CYS A 84 -14.75 4.52 7.16
N GLY A 85 -15.51 5.47 6.60
CA GLY A 85 -16.68 6.08 7.23
C GLY A 85 -17.86 5.13 7.43
N SER A 86 -17.91 4.02 6.70
CA SER A 86 -18.88 2.93 6.99
C SER A 86 -18.65 2.26 8.35
N ALA A 87 -17.46 2.42 8.94
CA ALA A 87 -17.04 1.86 10.22
C ALA A 87 -16.70 2.91 11.30
N ASN A 88 -16.97 4.22 11.06
CA ASN A 88 -16.49 5.34 11.89
C ASN A 88 -14.96 5.38 12.10
N LEU A 89 -14.19 4.88 11.13
CA LEU A 89 -12.73 4.90 11.17
C LEU A 89 -12.17 6.05 10.31
N LEU A 90 -10.96 6.50 10.65
CA LEU A 90 -10.20 7.47 9.86
C LEU A 90 -9.39 6.73 8.78
N ASN A 91 -9.37 7.25 7.55
CA ASN A 91 -8.40 6.79 6.55
C ASN A 91 -6.98 7.22 6.95
N PHE A 92 -6.11 6.24 7.22
CA PHE A 92 -4.69 6.47 7.41
C PHE A 92 -4.02 6.73 6.05
N THR A 93 -4.09 5.77 5.14
CA THR A 93 -3.62 5.92 3.76
C THR A 93 -4.24 4.86 2.85
N CYS A 94 -4.29 5.13 1.56
CA CYS A 94 -4.38 4.11 0.53
C CYS A 94 -2.99 3.47 0.34
N THR A 95 -2.90 2.14 0.33
CA THR A 95 -1.63 1.41 0.21
C THR A 95 -1.85 0.02 -0.41
N PRO A 96 -0.86 -0.56 -1.12
CA PRO A 96 -0.92 -1.96 -1.55
C PRO A 96 -0.81 -2.92 -0.36
N THR A 97 -1.52 -4.04 -0.46
CA THR A 97 -1.40 -5.20 0.43
C THR A 97 -0.20 -6.05 0.05
N ALA A 98 0.13 -7.05 0.88
CA ALA A 98 1.18 -8.04 0.58
C ALA A 98 0.94 -8.84 -0.73
N THR A 99 -0.29 -8.82 -1.25
CA THR A 99 -0.68 -9.44 -2.51
C THR A 99 -0.85 -8.44 -3.66
N PHE A 100 -0.34 -7.22 -3.51
CA PHE A 100 -0.45 -6.10 -4.47
C PHE A 100 -1.87 -5.58 -4.74
N GLN A 101 -2.88 -6.08 -4.02
CA GLN A 101 -4.22 -5.47 -4.03
C GLN A 101 -4.17 -4.14 -3.31
N HIS A 102 -4.74 -3.08 -3.87
CA HIS A 102 -4.75 -1.78 -3.21
C HIS A 102 -5.97 -1.62 -2.31
N GLY A 103 -5.79 -0.94 -1.18
CA GLY A 103 -6.88 -0.76 -0.22
C GLY A 103 -6.74 0.50 0.62
N CYS A 104 -7.86 0.94 1.17
CA CYS A 104 -7.90 2.02 2.15
C CYS A 104 -7.61 1.44 3.54
N TRP A 105 -6.49 1.83 4.13
CA TRP A 105 -6.12 1.43 5.48
C TRP A 105 -6.84 2.34 6.50
N CYS A 106 -7.81 1.76 7.20
CA CYS A 106 -8.65 2.47 8.16
C CYS A 106 -8.18 2.24 9.60
N VAL A 107 -8.01 3.32 10.37
CA VAL A 107 -7.51 3.28 11.75
C VAL A 107 -8.41 4.07 12.69
N ASN A 108 -8.27 3.84 14.00
CA ASN A 108 -8.99 4.58 15.04
C ASN A 108 -8.04 5.52 15.79
N PRO A 109 -8.00 6.82 15.45
CA PRO A 109 -7.19 7.77 16.19
C PRO A 109 -7.75 7.99 17.61
N GLY A 110 -6.88 8.35 18.54
CA GLY A 110 -7.28 8.86 19.84
C GLY A 110 -7.81 10.29 19.78
N ASP A 111 -8.43 10.73 20.87
CA ASP A 111 -8.91 12.11 21.04
C ASP A 111 -7.81 13.08 21.49
N ILE A 112 -6.68 12.55 21.96
CA ILE A 112 -5.59 13.32 22.55
C ILE A 112 -4.28 12.86 21.94
N LYS A 113 -3.47 13.82 21.52
CA LYS A 113 -2.11 13.59 21.05
C LYS A 113 -1.16 13.31 22.22
N LEU A 114 -0.69 12.06 22.33
CA LEU A 114 0.38 11.66 23.25
C LEU A 114 1.69 11.38 22.50
N ASP A 115 1.57 10.80 21.31
CA ASP A 115 2.70 10.51 20.43
C ASP A 115 2.72 11.48 19.25
N THR A 116 3.89 12.03 18.94
CA THR A 116 4.13 12.76 17.68
C THR A 116 4.15 11.81 16.48
N CYS A 117 4.14 12.36 15.27
CA CYS A 117 4.22 11.58 14.04
C CYS A 117 5.45 10.64 14.02
N LEU A 118 6.61 11.11 14.50
CA LEU A 118 7.82 10.29 14.63
C LEU A 118 7.65 9.12 15.61
N GLN A 119 6.99 9.37 16.75
CA GLN A 119 6.75 8.36 17.76
C GLN A 119 5.70 7.34 17.28
N LEU A 120 4.68 7.79 16.56
CA LEU A 120 3.70 6.93 15.90
C LEU A 120 4.37 6.02 14.86
N ASP A 121 5.22 6.58 13.98
CA ASP A 121 5.97 5.81 12.97
C ASP A 121 6.82 4.72 13.63
N THR A 122 7.53 5.08 14.70
CA THR A 122 8.34 4.12 15.45
C THR A 122 7.48 3.00 16.04
N CYS A 123 6.34 3.33 16.67
CA CYS A 123 5.42 2.36 17.25
C CYS A 123 4.85 1.40 16.19
N VAL A 124 4.40 1.92 15.05
CA VAL A 124 3.84 1.10 13.97
C VAL A 124 4.90 0.15 13.39
N ASN A 125 6.14 0.63 13.17
CA ASN A 125 7.23 -0.20 12.67
C ASN A 125 7.65 -1.29 13.68
N GLU A 126 7.63 -1.01 14.98
CA GLU A 126 7.93 -2.01 16.03
C GLU A 126 6.90 -3.14 16.08
N CYS A 127 5.65 -2.88 15.68
CA CYS A 127 4.60 -3.89 15.64
C CYS A 127 4.77 -4.89 14.47
N GLY A 128 5.47 -4.50 13.40
CA GLY A 128 5.76 -5.31 12.21
C GLY A 128 4.56 -5.61 11.30
N ASP A 129 3.39 -5.86 11.87
CA ASP A 129 2.13 -6.04 11.17
C ASP A 129 1.22 -4.80 11.37
N PRO A 130 0.90 -4.07 10.28
CA PRO A 130 0.06 -2.86 10.33
C PRO A 130 -1.40 -3.12 10.74
N ASP A 131 -1.92 -4.34 10.53
CA ASP A 131 -3.29 -4.71 10.88
C ASP A 131 -3.39 -5.36 12.27
N SER A 132 -2.24 -5.50 12.95
CA SER A 132 -2.19 -6.09 14.28
C SER A 132 -2.88 -5.22 15.34
N THR A 133 -3.31 -5.86 16.43
CA THR A 133 -3.77 -5.14 17.62
C THR A 133 -2.71 -4.20 18.19
N CYS A 134 -1.42 -4.51 17.99
CA CYS A 134 -0.30 -3.65 18.38
C CYS A 134 -0.33 -2.32 17.61
N ALA A 135 -0.37 -2.39 16.28
CA ALA A 135 -0.42 -1.19 15.43
C ALA A 135 -1.68 -0.36 15.72
N GLY A 136 -2.83 -1.02 15.93
CA GLY A 136 -4.06 -0.35 16.35
C GLY A 136 -3.92 0.46 17.64
N GLN A 137 -3.13 -0.02 18.62
CA GLN A 137 -2.88 0.74 19.86
C GLN A 137 -2.01 1.97 19.62
N CYS A 138 -1.08 1.94 18.66
CA CYS A 138 -0.27 3.11 18.29
C CYS A 138 -1.16 4.26 17.84
N PHE A 139 -2.13 4.00 16.96
CA PHE A 139 -3.05 5.04 16.46
C PHE A 139 -3.94 5.62 17.57
N THR A 140 -4.32 4.84 18.58
CA THR A 140 -5.14 5.35 19.71
C THR A 140 -4.40 6.32 20.63
N ARG A 141 -3.07 6.41 20.51
CA ARG A 141 -2.21 7.28 21.33
C ARG A 141 -1.96 8.64 20.69
N THR A 142 -2.56 8.91 19.54
CA THR A 142 -2.41 10.20 18.87
C THR A 142 -3.67 10.62 18.14
N ASP A 143 -3.70 11.86 17.68
CA ASP A 143 -4.88 12.47 17.09
C ASP A 143 -4.98 12.26 15.57
N ALA A 144 -6.15 12.57 15.02
CA ALA A 144 -6.40 12.43 13.59
C ALA A 144 -5.38 13.22 12.74
N GLN A 145 -4.97 14.41 13.16
CA GLN A 145 -4.01 15.21 12.41
C GLN A 145 -2.66 14.48 12.29
N THR A 146 -2.14 13.97 13.40
CA THR A 146 -0.86 13.24 13.44
C THR A 146 -0.90 11.97 12.59
N VAL A 147 -2.01 11.22 12.69
CA VAL A 147 -2.25 10.05 11.84
C VAL A 147 -2.21 10.43 10.36
N ARG A 148 -2.81 11.56 9.98
CA ARG A 148 -2.82 12.05 8.60
C ARG A 148 -1.44 12.47 8.09
N LEU A 149 -0.61 13.08 8.94
CA LEU A 149 0.78 13.40 8.60
C LEU A 149 1.58 12.15 8.29
N LEU A 150 1.49 11.13 9.14
CA LEU A 150 2.19 9.87 8.91
C LEU A 150 1.67 9.15 7.66
N GLY A 151 0.34 9.15 7.45
CA GLY A 151 -0.26 8.55 6.27
C GLY A 151 0.20 9.19 4.96
N ALA A 152 0.47 10.51 4.95
CA ALA A 152 1.02 11.19 3.79
C ALA A 152 2.46 10.73 3.48
N LEU A 153 3.26 10.47 4.51
CA LEU A 153 4.61 9.89 4.37
C LEU A 153 4.56 8.47 3.79
N TYR A 154 3.64 7.63 4.28
CA TYR A 154 3.46 6.26 3.79
C TYR A 154 2.97 6.26 2.33
N SER A 155 1.96 7.06 2.00
CA SER A 155 1.49 7.24 0.62
C SER A 155 2.59 7.74 -0.33
N CYS A 156 3.49 8.59 0.14
CA CYS A 156 4.65 9.00 -0.65
C CYS A 156 5.60 7.82 -0.88
N ALA A 157 5.95 7.09 0.19
CA ALA A 157 6.86 5.96 0.11
C ALA A 157 6.35 4.85 -0.82
N ASP A 158 5.05 4.53 -0.74
CA ASP A 158 4.43 3.52 -1.59
C ASP A 158 4.54 3.91 -3.08
N ARG A 159 4.17 5.16 -3.43
CA ARG A 159 4.30 5.66 -4.81
C ARG A 159 5.73 5.73 -5.31
N ALA A 160 6.67 6.09 -4.43
CA ALA A 160 8.09 6.13 -4.73
C ALA A 160 8.71 4.75 -4.99
N CYS A 161 8.13 3.71 -4.40
CA CYS A 161 8.65 2.35 -4.43
C CYS A 161 7.83 1.40 -5.30
N ASP A 162 6.72 1.86 -5.88
CA ASP A 162 5.77 1.05 -6.65
C ASP A 162 6.47 0.16 -7.71
N GLU A 163 7.30 0.76 -8.56
CA GLU A 163 8.06 0.04 -9.60
C GLU A 163 9.02 -1.00 -9.00
N ILE A 164 9.71 -0.66 -7.91
CA ILE A 164 10.64 -1.58 -7.23
C ILE A 164 9.86 -2.72 -6.58
N CYS A 165 8.72 -2.43 -5.96
CA CYS A 165 7.89 -3.43 -5.33
C CYS A 165 7.31 -4.40 -6.37
N ALA A 166 6.90 -3.93 -7.55
CA ALA A 166 6.42 -4.77 -8.64
C ALA A 166 7.53 -5.62 -9.28
N SER A 167 8.71 -5.04 -9.53
CA SER A 167 9.79 -5.70 -10.29
C SER A 167 10.77 -6.51 -9.42
N SER A 168 10.99 -6.11 -8.17
CA SER A 168 11.88 -6.77 -7.21
C SER A 168 11.26 -6.80 -5.80
N PRO A 169 10.32 -7.72 -5.53
CA PRO A 169 9.63 -7.79 -4.24
C PRO A 169 10.58 -7.93 -3.02
N ALA A 170 11.75 -8.55 -3.22
CA ALA A 170 12.77 -8.68 -2.17
C ALA A 170 13.38 -7.32 -1.75
N ASP A 171 13.42 -6.34 -2.65
CA ASP A 171 13.98 -5.01 -2.39
C ASP A 171 12.92 -3.99 -1.94
N CYS A 172 11.64 -4.31 -2.10
CA CYS A 172 10.50 -3.45 -1.76
C CYS A 172 10.60 -2.89 -0.33
N GLY A 173 10.83 -3.76 0.66
CA GLY A 173 10.93 -3.35 2.06
C GLY A 173 12.06 -2.34 2.31
N SER A 174 13.21 -2.53 1.67
CA SER A 174 14.35 -1.61 1.77
C SER A 174 14.05 -0.26 1.12
N CYS A 175 13.36 -0.27 -0.03
CA CYS A 175 12.89 0.95 -0.68
C CYS A 175 11.93 1.72 0.22
N LEU A 176 10.90 1.06 0.76
CA LEU A 176 9.89 1.70 1.62
C LEU A 176 10.54 2.33 2.85
N ILE A 177 11.51 1.65 3.48
CA ILE A 177 12.27 2.19 4.61
C ILE A 177 13.06 3.44 4.18
N ALA A 178 13.77 3.39 3.05
CA ALA A 178 14.55 4.52 2.55
C ALA A 178 13.67 5.72 2.19
N ALA A 179 12.52 5.49 1.54
CA ALA A 179 11.57 6.54 1.18
C ALA A 179 10.93 7.18 2.41
N LYS A 180 10.49 6.38 3.40
CA LYS A 180 9.98 6.90 4.68
C LYS A 180 11.03 7.67 5.49
N ALA A 181 12.32 7.38 5.30
CA ALA A 181 13.41 8.15 5.87
C ALA A 181 13.73 9.44 5.07
N GLY A 182 13.01 9.72 3.98
CA GLY A 182 13.25 10.86 3.10
C GLY A 182 14.50 10.73 2.23
N LEU A 183 15.06 9.52 2.10
CA LEU A 183 16.29 9.24 1.35
C LEU A 183 16.02 8.75 -0.08
N TRP A 184 14.76 8.57 -0.45
CA TRP A 184 14.33 8.07 -1.76
C TRP A 184 13.00 8.72 -2.20
N GLY A 185 12.77 8.81 -3.51
CA GLY A 185 11.47 9.14 -4.10
C GLY A 185 10.88 10.50 -3.75
N ASP A 186 11.72 11.49 -3.45
CA ASP A 186 11.32 12.86 -3.09
C ASP A 186 10.37 12.97 -1.87
N CYS A 187 10.35 11.95 -1.01
CA CYS A 187 9.54 11.95 0.22
C CYS A 187 10.12 12.79 1.37
N GLY A 188 11.22 13.53 1.12
CA GLY A 188 11.89 14.37 2.11
C GLY A 188 10.97 15.41 2.74
N VAL A 189 10.10 16.06 1.96
CA VAL A 189 9.15 17.06 2.50
C VAL A 189 8.12 16.41 3.44
N ALA A 190 7.54 15.28 3.05
CA ALA A 190 6.60 14.57 3.91
C ALA A 190 7.29 14.10 5.21
N ARG A 191 8.56 13.69 5.11
CA ARG A 191 9.38 13.33 6.26
C ARG A 191 9.63 14.52 7.19
N GLU A 192 10.06 15.65 6.64
CA GLU A 192 10.30 16.88 7.41
C GLU A 192 9.02 17.35 8.14
N VAL A 193 7.86 17.27 7.48
CA VAL A 193 6.58 17.63 8.11
C VAL A 193 6.24 16.68 9.25
N CYS A 194 6.48 15.37 9.10
CA CYS A 194 6.30 14.39 10.17
C CYS A 194 7.28 14.64 11.34
N ASP A 195 8.54 14.96 11.06
CA ASP A 195 9.54 15.24 12.09
C ASP A 195 9.28 16.58 12.80
N ALA A 196 8.63 17.54 12.14
CA ALA A 196 8.20 18.81 12.72
C ALA A 196 6.95 18.71 13.58
N ASP A 197 6.29 17.55 13.59
CA ASP A 197 5.11 17.30 14.41
C ASP A 197 5.49 17.26 15.90
N GLN A 198 4.90 18.15 16.69
CA GLN A 198 5.18 18.28 18.12
C GLN A 198 3.95 18.00 18.96
N ASN A 199 4.15 17.59 20.20
CA ASN A 199 3.06 17.40 21.15
C ASN A 199 2.34 18.72 21.41
N ASP A 200 1.02 18.64 21.57
CA ASP A 200 0.16 19.78 21.90
C ASP A 200 0.27 20.14 23.40
N GLU A 201 1.50 20.26 23.94
CA GLU A 201 1.68 20.66 25.33
C GLU A 201 0.94 21.98 25.57
N PRO A 202 0.09 22.06 26.61
CA PRO A 202 -0.58 23.30 26.94
C PRO A 202 0.49 24.33 27.29
N SER A 203 0.53 25.41 26.51
CA SER A 203 1.29 26.62 26.88
C SER A 203 0.68 27.19 28.15
N TRP A 204 1.15 26.73 29.31
CA TRP A 204 0.78 27.34 30.58
C TRP A 204 1.47 28.72 30.70
N PRO A 205 0.73 29.76 31.14
CA PRO A 205 1.23 31.14 31.25
C PRO A 205 2.26 31.34 32.37
#